data_AF-A0A6G3XRA5-F1
#
_entry.id   AF-A0A6G3XRA5-F1
#
_cell.length_a   1.000
_cell.length_b   1.000
_cell.length_c   1.000
_cell.angle_alpha   90.00
_cell.angle_beta   90.00
_cell.angle_gamma   90.00
#
_symmetry.space_group_name_H-M   'P 1'
#
loop_
_entity.id
_entity.type
_entity.pdbx_description
1 polymer ?
#
loop_
_entity_poly.entity_id
_entity_poly.type
_entity_poly.pdbx_seq_one_letter_code
_entity_poly.pdbx_strand_id
1 'polypeptide(L)'
;DGCSQGECGACNVQVDGRLVASCLVPAATAAGSEVRTVEGLAVDGEPSDVQRALSACGAVQCGFCIPGMAMTVHDLLEGNHAPTELETRQALCGNLCRCSGYRGVLDAVADVVAAREANAEATAVPEEARIPQQAEPGAGGVQQGPHPHEGEAL
;
A
#
# COMPACT_ATOMS: atom_id res chain seq x y z
N ASP A 1 -20.24 4.09 -24.38
CA ASP A 1 -19.09 3.38 -24.98
C ASP A 1 -17.91 4.35 -25.04
N GLY A 2 -16.69 3.86 -24.83
CA GLY A 2 -15.48 4.69 -24.74
C GLY A 2 -14.72 4.80 -26.07
N CYS A 3 -14.33 3.66 -26.64
CA CYS A 3 -13.59 3.60 -27.91
C CYS A 3 -13.94 2.41 -28.81
N SER A 4 -14.66 1.40 -28.29
CA SER A 4 -15.01 0.17 -29.01
C SER A 4 -13.82 -0.67 -29.56
N GLN A 5 -12.58 -0.36 -29.17
CA GLN A 5 -11.37 -1.06 -29.65
C GLN A 5 -10.42 -1.49 -28.50
N GLY A 6 -10.77 -1.19 -27.25
CA GLY A 6 -9.95 -1.55 -26.07
C GLY A 6 -8.77 -0.63 -25.77
N GLU A 7 -8.68 0.53 -26.40
CA GLU A 7 -7.51 1.42 -26.29
C GLU A 7 -7.64 2.48 -25.17
N CYS A 8 -8.87 2.84 -24.77
CA CYS A 8 -9.07 4.02 -23.90
C CYS A 8 -8.94 3.75 -22.39
N GLY A 9 -8.96 2.49 -21.95
CA GLY A 9 -8.87 2.11 -20.54
C GLY A 9 -10.08 2.43 -19.65
N ALA A 10 -11.07 3.18 -20.14
CA ALA A 10 -12.27 3.52 -19.35
C ALA A 10 -13.06 2.29 -18.86
N CYS A 11 -12.84 1.13 -19.47
CA CYS A 11 -13.46 -0.16 -19.14
C CYS A 11 -12.57 -1.09 -18.31
N ASN A 12 -11.44 -0.59 -17.77
CA ASN A 12 -10.51 -1.43 -17.00
C ASN A 12 -11.16 -1.94 -15.72
N VAL A 13 -10.99 -3.23 -15.48
CA VAL A 13 -11.41 -3.99 -14.29
C VAL A 13 -10.34 -5.02 -13.98
N GLN A 14 -10.38 -5.64 -12.81
CA GLN A 14 -9.54 -6.80 -12.51
C GLN A 14 -10.34 -8.09 -12.72
N VAL A 15 -9.73 -9.08 -13.38
CA VAL A 15 -10.22 -10.45 -13.49
C VAL A 15 -9.13 -11.38 -12.99
N ASP A 16 -9.42 -12.16 -11.94
CA ASP A 16 -8.47 -13.05 -11.25
C ASP A 16 -7.16 -12.31 -10.87
N GLY A 17 -7.31 -11.10 -10.32
CA GLY A 17 -6.20 -10.24 -9.89
C GLY A 17 -5.40 -9.59 -11.02
N ARG A 18 -5.86 -9.66 -12.28
CA ARG A 18 -5.18 -9.03 -13.42
C ARG A 18 -6.02 -7.90 -14.02
N LEU A 19 -5.41 -6.73 -14.21
CA LEU A 19 -6.03 -5.63 -14.92
C LEU A 19 -6.29 -5.99 -16.40
N VAL A 20 -7.53 -5.85 -16.84
CA VAL A 20 -7.96 -6.14 -18.23
C VAL A 20 -8.94 -5.09 -18.73
N ALA A 21 -8.93 -4.85 -20.05
CA ALA A 21 -9.97 -4.07 -20.71
C ALA A 21 -11.24 -4.92 -20.87
N SER A 22 -12.25 -4.71 -20.02
CA SER A 22 -13.46 -5.56 -20.01
C SER A 22 -14.21 -5.60 -21.34
N CYS A 23 -14.12 -4.55 -22.17
CA CYS A 23 -14.76 -4.54 -23.48
C CYS A 23 -14.18 -5.56 -24.47
N LEU A 24 -12.99 -6.10 -24.19
CA LEU A 24 -12.35 -7.17 -24.96
C LEU A 24 -12.52 -8.55 -24.31
N VAL A 25 -13.23 -8.66 -23.20
CA VAL A 25 -13.45 -9.91 -22.46
C VAL A 25 -14.92 -10.32 -22.59
N PRO A 26 -15.25 -11.36 -23.38
CA PRO A 26 -16.61 -11.88 -23.44
C PRO A 26 -17.08 -12.34 -22.06
N ALA A 27 -18.27 -11.91 -21.63
CA ALA A 27 -18.78 -12.27 -20.30
C ALA A 27 -18.83 -13.79 -20.05
N ALA A 28 -19.11 -14.59 -21.08
CA ALA A 28 -19.13 -16.05 -21.00
C ALA A 28 -17.76 -16.66 -20.63
N THR A 29 -16.65 -16.01 -20.96
CA THR A 29 -15.30 -16.49 -20.63
C THR A 29 -14.87 -16.09 -19.22
N ALA A 30 -15.57 -15.17 -18.56
CA ALA A 30 -15.33 -14.77 -17.17
C ALA A 30 -16.15 -15.60 -16.16
N ALA A 31 -16.88 -16.62 -16.62
CA ALA A 31 -17.67 -17.48 -15.76
C ALA A 31 -16.77 -18.22 -14.75
N GLY A 32 -16.99 -17.98 -13.46
CA GLY A 32 -16.22 -18.59 -12.38
C GLY A 32 -14.96 -17.81 -11.97
N SER A 33 -14.62 -16.72 -12.65
CA SER A 33 -13.53 -15.82 -12.27
C SER A 33 -13.95 -14.86 -11.16
N GLU A 34 -12.99 -14.39 -10.36
CA GLU A 34 -13.17 -13.23 -9.50
C GLU A 34 -13.09 -11.96 -10.34
N VAL A 35 -14.16 -11.17 -10.37
CA VAL A 35 -14.18 -9.87 -11.07
C VAL A 35 -14.30 -8.75 -10.06
N ARG A 36 -13.34 -7.83 -10.06
CA ARG A 36 -13.36 -6.61 -9.24
C ARG A 36 -13.47 -5.38 -10.14
N THR A 37 -14.46 -4.55 -9.85
CA THR A 37 -14.70 -3.26 -10.49
C THR A 37 -14.36 -2.11 -9.53
N VAL A 38 -14.52 -0.86 -9.99
CA VAL A 38 -14.23 0.33 -9.15
C VAL A 38 -15.07 0.36 -7.87
N GLU A 39 -16.29 -0.15 -7.92
CA GLU A 39 -17.20 -0.24 -6.77
C GLU A 39 -16.64 -1.17 -5.69
N GLY A 40 -15.89 -2.20 -6.08
CA GLY A 40 -15.24 -3.15 -5.18
C GLY A 40 -13.96 -2.64 -4.52
N LEU A 41 -13.51 -1.41 -4.82
CA LEU A 41 -12.36 -0.80 -4.14
C LEU A 41 -12.74 -0.22 -2.77
N ALA A 42 -14.01 0.15 -2.58
CA ALA A 42 -14.49 0.66 -1.31
C ALA A 42 -14.68 -0.49 -0.30
N VAL A 43 -14.38 -0.23 0.97
CA VAL A 43 -14.55 -1.19 2.07
C VAL A 43 -15.46 -0.56 3.12
N ASP A 44 -16.51 -1.28 3.53
CA ASP A 44 -17.49 -0.82 4.51
C ASP A 44 -18.13 0.56 4.20
N GLY A 45 -18.28 0.87 2.91
CA GLY A 45 -18.83 2.14 2.43
C GLY A 45 -17.81 3.29 2.39
N GLU A 46 -16.59 3.07 2.86
CA GLU A 46 -15.51 4.04 2.78
C GLU A 46 -14.72 3.88 1.47
N PRO A 47 -14.41 4.98 0.77
CA PRO A 47 -13.61 4.93 -0.45
C PRO A 47 -12.21 4.39 -0.15
N SER A 48 -11.56 3.76 -1.15
CA SER A 48 -10.15 3.40 -1.04
C SER A 48 -9.26 4.64 -0.93
N ASP A 49 -8.00 4.44 -0.53
CA ASP A 49 -6.97 5.48 -0.58
C ASP A 49 -6.80 6.06 -1.99
N VAL A 50 -6.80 5.21 -3.02
CA VAL A 50 -6.77 5.61 -4.43
C VAL A 50 -7.98 6.47 -4.80
N GLN A 51 -9.19 6.06 -4.42
CA GLN A 51 -10.40 6.83 -4.71
C GLN A 51 -10.39 8.21 -4.04
N ARG A 52 -9.96 8.27 -2.76
CA ARG A 52 -9.81 9.53 -2.04
C ARG A 52 -8.78 10.45 -2.70
N ALA A 53 -7.60 9.92 -3.02
CA ALA A 53 -6.52 10.71 -3.61
C ALA A 53 -6.88 11.26 -5.00
N LEU A 54 -7.50 10.44 -5.86
CA LEU A 54 -7.98 10.92 -7.17
C LEU A 54 -8.96 12.09 -7.04
N SER A 55 -9.84 12.05 -6.05
CA SER A 55 -10.78 13.15 -5.78
C SER A 55 -10.07 14.37 -5.20
N ALA A 56 -9.15 14.19 -4.25
CA ALA A 56 -8.45 15.27 -3.56
C ALA A 56 -7.48 16.03 -4.48
N CYS A 57 -6.78 15.32 -5.36
CA CYS A 57 -5.77 15.89 -6.27
C CYS A 57 -6.36 16.44 -7.58
N GLY A 58 -7.68 16.56 -7.68
CA GLY A 58 -8.33 17.13 -8.87
C GLY A 58 -8.17 16.28 -10.13
N ALA A 59 -7.98 14.95 -10.00
CA ALA A 59 -7.94 14.06 -11.15
C ALA A 59 -9.31 13.92 -11.82
N VAL A 60 -10.39 14.11 -11.04
CA VAL A 60 -11.79 13.99 -11.48
C VAL A 60 -12.32 15.32 -12.04
N GLN A 61 -12.69 15.34 -13.31
CA GLN A 61 -13.46 16.43 -13.92
C GLN A 61 -14.82 15.93 -14.42
N CYS A 62 -14.89 15.46 -15.67
CA CYS A 62 -16.13 14.85 -16.20
C CYS A 62 -16.44 13.48 -15.60
N GLY A 63 -15.47 12.84 -14.93
CA GLY A 63 -15.63 11.54 -14.27
C GLY A 63 -15.57 10.32 -15.19
N PHE A 64 -15.69 10.47 -16.52
CA PHE A 64 -15.89 9.33 -17.42
C PHE A 64 -14.76 8.29 -17.41
N CYS A 65 -13.49 8.73 -17.42
CA CYS A 65 -12.34 7.81 -17.41
C CYS A 65 -11.96 7.33 -16.00
N ILE A 66 -12.55 7.91 -14.95
CA ILE A 66 -12.08 7.74 -13.57
C ILE A 66 -12.27 6.31 -13.06
N PRO A 67 -13.36 5.57 -13.36
CA PRO A 67 -13.47 4.17 -12.97
C PRO A 67 -12.27 3.31 -13.42
N GLY A 68 -11.98 3.31 -14.73
CA GLY A 68 -10.85 2.54 -15.27
C GLY A 68 -9.49 3.06 -14.79
N MET A 69 -9.37 4.37 -14.59
CA MET A 69 -8.16 4.98 -14.06
C MET A 69 -7.90 4.58 -12.61
N ALA A 70 -8.94 4.54 -11.77
CA ALA A 70 -8.85 4.08 -10.38
C ALA A 70 -8.44 2.61 -10.31
N MET A 71 -9.01 1.75 -11.16
CA MET A 71 -8.60 0.34 -11.26
C MET A 71 -7.13 0.21 -11.68
N THR A 72 -6.68 1.02 -12.62
CA THR A 72 -5.28 1.00 -13.09
C THR A 72 -4.30 1.46 -12.02
N VAL A 73 -4.62 2.53 -11.30
CA VAL A 73 -3.78 3.04 -10.21
C VAL A 73 -3.76 2.04 -9.04
N HIS A 74 -4.90 1.43 -8.73
CA HIS A 74 -4.98 0.38 -7.71
C HIS A 74 -4.07 -0.80 -8.06
N ASP A 75 -4.18 -1.34 -9.27
CA ASP A 75 -3.35 -2.45 -9.76
C ASP A 75 -1.85 -2.12 -9.74
N LEU A 76 -1.47 -0.91 -10.20
CA LEU A 76 -0.10 -0.41 -10.10
C LEU A 76 0.42 -0.46 -8.67
N LEU A 77 -0.37 0.05 -7.71
CA LEU A 77 0.03 0.18 -6.31
C LEU A 77 -0.07 -1.14 -5.51
N GLU A 78 -0.80 -2.14 -6.01
CA GLU A 78 -0.75 -3.51 -5.51
C GLU A 78 0.57 -4.19 -5.95
N GLY A 79 1.01 -4.00 -7.19
CA GLY A 79 2.24 -4.61 -7.73
C GLY A 79 3.55 -3.87 -7.42
N ASN A 80 3.48 -2.54 -7.28
CA ASN A 80 4.60 -1.67 -6.94
C ASN A 80 4.14 -0.60 -5.95
N HIS A 81 4.50 -0.75 -4.67
CA HIS A 81 4.01 0.13 -3.60
C HIS A 81 4.61 1.55 -3.61
N ALA A 82 5.68 1.79 -4.36
CA ALA A 82 6.34 3.09 -4.46
C ALA A 82 6.85 3.33 -5.89
N PRO A 83 5.94 3.42 -6.89
CA PRO A 83 6.33 3.61 -8.27
C PRO A 83 6.92 5.01 -8.48
N THR A 84 7.93 5.09 -9.34
CA THR A 84 8.44 6.37 -9.82
C THR A 84 7.38 7.10 -10.67
N GLU A 85 7.56 8.41 -10.89
CA GLU A 85 6.67 9.16 -11.80
C GLU A 85 6.67 8.55 -13.22
N LEU A 86 7.82 8.05 -13.69
CA LEU A 86 7.92 7.42 -15.01
C LEU A 86 7.10 6.12 -15.08
N GLU A 87 7.22 5.25 -14.09
CA GLU A 87 6.45 4.01 -14.01
C GLU A 87 4.95 4.30 -13.90
N THR A 88 4.58 5.33 -13.12
CA THR A 88 3.20 5.79 -13.02
C THR A 88 2.66 6.25 -14.38
N ARG A 89 3.43 7.05 -15.12
CA ARG A 89 3.06 7.48 -16.48
C ARG A 89 2.91 6.29 -17.43
N GLN A 90 3.80 5.31 -17.34
CA GLN A 90 3.75 4.10 -18.17
C GLN A 90 2.50 3.27 -17.89
N ALA A 91 2.13 3.07 -16.62
CA ALA A 91 0.89 2.38 -16.25
C ALA A 91 -0.36 3.10 -16.79
N LEU A 92 -0.33 4.43 -16.82
CA LEU A 92 -1.45 5.25 -17.31
C LEU A 92 -1.55 5.35 -18.83
N CYS A 93 -0.57 4.86 -19.61
CA CYS A 93 -0.60 4.92 -21.09
C CYS A 93 -1.86 4.26 -21.69
N GLY A 94 -2.42 3.27 -20.99
CA GLY A 94 -3.67 2.60 -21.39
C GLY A 94 -4.95 3.32 -20.95
N ASN A 95 -4.90 4.48 -20.29
CA ASN A 95 -6.06 5.21 -19.78
C ASN A 95 -6.13 6.63 -20.35
N LEU A 96 -6.97 6.82 -21.36
CA LEU A 96 -7.11 8.11 -22.01
C LEU A 96 -8.01 9.04 -21.20
N CYS A 97 -7.48 10.21 -20.86
CA CYS A 97 -8.22 11.31 -20.24
C CYS A 97 -8.23 12.53 -21.14
N ARG A 98 -9.42 13.07 -21.41
CA ARG A 98 -9.57 14.28 -22.25
C ARG A 98 -9.59 15.58 -21.46
N CYS A 99 -9.83 15.53 -20.15
CA CYS A 99 -10.16 16.72 -19.35
C CYS A 99 -9.01 17.18 -18.43
N SER A 100 -8.31 16.27 -17.75
CA SER A 100 -7.40 16.63 -16.63
C SER A 100 -5.94 16.90 -16.99
N GLY A 101 -5.48 16.46 -18.16
CA GLY A 101 -4.06 16.58 -18.53
C GLY A 101 -3.10 15.76 -17.65
N TYR A 102 -3.62 14.75 -16.93
CA TYR A 102 -2.89 13.74 -16.15
C TYR A 102 -2.12 14.20 -14.90
N ARG A 103 -1.86 15.50 -14.69
CA ARG A 103 -1.12 15.95 -13.48
C ARG A 103 -1.79 15.48 -12.19
N GLY A 104 -3.10 15.67 -12.06
CA GLY A 104 -3.83 15.28 -10.84
C GLY A 104 -3.80 13.79 -10.50
N VAL A 105 -3.68 12.89 -11.50
CA VAL A 105 -3.53 11.44 -11.21
C VAL A 105 -2.11 11.10 -10.79
N LEU A 106 -1.09 11.79 -11.32
CA LEU A 106 0.29 11.62 -10.86
C LEU A 106 0.44 12.08 -9.40
N ASP A 107 -0.18 13.23 -9.08
CA ASP A 107 -0.18 13.77 -7.73
C ASP A 107 -0.95 12.83 -6.77
N ALA A 108 -2.07 12.25 -7.21
CA ALA A 108 -2.83 11.26 -6.44
C ALA A 108 -2.01 10.00 -6.12
N VAL A 109 -1.23 9.49 -7.07
CA VAL A 109 -0.36 8.33 -6.83
C VAL A 109 0.71 8.67 -5.80
N ALA A 110 1.37 9.82 -5.92
CA ALA A 110 2.36 10.28 -4.95
C ALA A 110 1.75 10.45 -3.54
N ASP A 111 0.53 11.00 -3.45
CA ASP A 111 -0.19 11.17 -2.19
C ASP A 111 -0.52 9.82 -1.51
N VAL A 112 -0.97 8.82 -2.29
CA VAL A 112 -1.22 7.47 -1.75
C VAL A 112 0.07 6.83 -1.24
N VAL A 113 1.18 6.93 -1.98
CA VAL A 113 2.48 6.39 -1.55
C VAL A 113 2.90 7.01 -0.23
N ALA A 114 2.90 8.35 -0.14
CA ALA A 114 3.28 9.07 1.08
C ALA A 114 2.37 8.70 2.28
N ALA A 115 1.06 8.60 2.07
CA ALA A 115 0.11 8.22 3.11
C ALA A 115 0.34 6.78 3.62
N ARG A 116 0.64 5.84 2.72
CA ARG A 116 0.95 4.45 3.08
C ARG A 116 2.26 4.34 3.87
N GLU A 117 3.30 5.06 3.45
CA GLU A 117 4.58 5.12 4.16
C GLU A 117 4.42 5.68 5.58
N ALA A 118 3.72 6.80 5.73
CA ALA A 118 3.46 7.40 7.04
C ALA A 118 2.67 6.46 7.97
N ASN A 119 1.71 5.71 7.45
CA ASN A 119 0.94 4.74 8.23
C ASN A 119 1.78 3.51 8.64
N ALA A 120 2.68 3.06 7.75
CA ALA A 120 3.61 1.98 8.06
C ALA A 120 4.58 2.37 9.20
N GLU A 121 5.10 3.62 9.19
CA GLU A 121 5.96 4.13 10.26
C GLU A 121 5.19 4.29 11.58
N ALA A 122 3.94 4.78 11.55
CA ALA A 122 3.10 4.90 12.73
C ALA A 122 2.72 3.55 13.38
N THR A 123 2.66 2.48 12.58
CA THR A 123 2.33 1.13 13.05
C THR A 123 3.57 0.34 13.49
N ALA A 124 4.78 0.83 13.19
CA ALA A 124 6.01 0.24 13.68
C ALA A 124 6.12 0.43 15.20
N VAL A 125 5.88 -0.64 15.97
CA VAL A 125 6.11 -0.65 17.41
C VAL A 125 7.58 -0.35 17.67
N PRO A 126 7.94 0.62 18.53
CA PRO A 126 9.33 0.84 18.89
C PRO A 126 9.86 -0.45 19.51
N GLU A 127 10.85 -1.08 18.89
CA GLU A 127 11.61 -2.15 19.51
C GLU A 127 12.20 -1.56 20.80
N GLU A 128 11.64 -1.95 21.95
CA GLU A 128 12.12 -1.52 23.26
C GLU A 128 13.62 -1.71 23.28
N ALA A 129 14.34 -0.58 23.31
CA ALA A 129 15.79 -0.55 23.33
C ALA A 129 16.26 -1.38 24.51
N ARG A 130 16.64 -2.64 24.27
CA ARG A 130 17.19 -3.52 25.27
C ARG A 130 18.57 -2.98 25.60
N ILE A 131 18.64 -2.17 26.66
CA ILE A 131 19.89 -1.63 27.20
C ILE A 131 20.81 -2.85 27.46
N PRO A 132 22.01 -2.94 26.86
CA PRO A 132 22.83 -4.16 26.89
C PRO A 132 23.33 -4.64 28.27
N GLN A 133 22.86 -4.08 29.39
CA GLN A 133 23.48 -4.22 30.71
C GLN A 133 22.49 -4.29 31.89
N GLN A 134 21.20 -4.57 31.70
CA GLN A 134 20.36 -4.93 32.86
C GLN A 134 20.61 -6.38 33.24
N ALA A 135 21.50 -6.58 34.22
CA ALA A 135 21.70 -7.85 34.90
C ALA A 135 20.38 -8.27 35.58
N GLU A 136 20.05 -9.56 35.44
CA GLU A 136 18.87 -10.18 36.05
C GLU A 136 18.90 -9.99 37.58
N PRO A 137 17.78 -9.61 38.23
CA PRO A 137 17.74 -9.49 39.68
C PRO A 137 17.72 -10.89 40.31
N GLY A 138 18.88 -11.37 40.75
CA GLY A 138 18.96 -12.50 41.69
C GLY A 138 19.86 -13.66 41.27
N ALA A 139 21.17 -13.49 41.47
CA ALA A 139 22.12 -14.58 41.73
C ALA A 139 23.26 -13.97 42.57
N GLY A 140 23.16 -13.85 43.91
CA GLY A 140 23.40 -14.96 44.86
C GLY A 140 24.89 -15.35 44.85
N GLY A 141 25.71 -15.19 45.89
CA GLY A 141 25.44 -14.92 47.29
C GLY A 141 26.71 -14.76 48.15
N VAL A 142 26.47 -14.84 49.46
CA VAL A 142 27.32 -14.53 50.63
C VAL A 142 28.59 -15.37 50.75
N GLN A 143 29.71 -14.74 51.14
CA GLN A 143 30.72 -15.37 52.00
C GLN A 143 30.96 -14.47 53.23
N GLN A 144 30.63 -14.99 54.41
CA GLN A 144 30.95 -14.41 55.72
C GLN A 144 31.95 -15.33 56.47
N GLY A 145 33.09 -14.75 56.86
CA GLY A 145 33.86 -15.02 58.10
C GLY A 145 34.89 -16.18 58.11
N PRO A 146 35.78 -16.30 59.13
CA PRO A 146 36.03 -15.42 60.30
C PRO A 146 37.53 -15.05 60.55
N HIS A 147 37.77 -14.16 61.54
CA HIS A 147 39.08 -13.76 62.12
C HIS A 147 39.74 -14.86 63.03
N PRO A 148 40.76 -14.57 63.88
CA PRO A 148 42.21 -14.82 63.77
C PRO A 148 42.74 -15.95 64.71
N HIS A 149 44.04 -16.32 64.65
CA HIS A 149 44.89 -16.59 65.84
C HIS A 149 46.36 -16.93 65.47
N GLU A 150 47.30 -16.17 66.03
CA GLU A 150 48.69 -16.57 66.27
C GLU A 150 48.77 -17.43 67.54
N GLY A 151 49.74 -18.35 67.62
CA GLY A 151 50.11 -19.06 68.85
C GLY A 151 50.86 -20.38 68.67
N GLU A 152 52.19 -20.31 68.61
CA GLU A 152 53.13 -21.44 68.77
C GLU A 152 53.31 -21.85 70.25
N ALA A 153 53.55 -23.16 70.45
CA ALA A 153 54.44 -23.82 71.41
C ALA A 153 54.44 -23.52 72.93
N LEU A 154 54.42 -24.64 73.67
CA LEU A 154 54.77 -24.93 75.08
C LEU A 154 53.65 -24.83 76.14
#